data_AF-A0A6J7LYV6-F1
#
_entry.id   AF-A0A6J7LYV6-F1
#
_cell.length_a   1.000
_cell.length_b   1.000
_cell.length_c   1.000
_cell.angle_alpha   90.00
_cell.angle_beta   90.00
_cell.angle_gamma   90.00
#
_symmetry.space_group_name_H-M   'P 1'
#
loop_
_entity.id
_entity.type
_entity.pdbx_description
1 polymer ?
#
loop_
_entity_poly.entity_id
_entity_poly.type
_entity_poly.pdbx_seq_one_letter_code
_entity_poly.pdbx_strand_id
1 'polypeptide(L)'
;MGWFCDPCGHALRCPRHDNDKAHIFPGGCLPSIEAINRSIKRVTDLSFDEDFGFGADYAETLRRWRMNLHADEATLASLGLDQQFIRLWDFYLCYCEAGFDEKMIDVVQMRFTRPLR
;
A
#
# COMPACT_ATOMS: atom_id res chain seq x y z
N MET A 1 7.14 9.82 -12.94
CA MET A 1 8.41 10.12 -12.25
C MET A 1 8.22 11.41 -11.46
N GLY A 2 7.45 11.35 -10.37
CA GLY A 2 6.97 12.52 -9.63
C GLY A 2 7.70 12.64 -8.31
N TRP A 3 8.62 13.60 -8.27
CA TRP A 3 9.44 14.01 -7.15
C TRP A 3 8.59 14.84 -6.19
N PHE A 4 8.57 14.52 -4.88
CA PHE A 4 8.09 15.50 -3.90
C PHE A 4 9.24 16.46 -3.59
N CYS A 5 9.00 17.75 -3.82
CA CYS A 5 9.90 18.85 -3.52
C CYS A 5 9.57 19.39 -2.13
N ASP A 6 10.57 19.49 -1.26
CA ASP A 6 10.50 20.17 0.04
C ASP A 6 10.50 21.71 -0.19
N PRO A 7 9.96 22.56 0.70
CA PRO A 7 9.92 24.02 0.51
C PRO A 7 11.29 24.67 0.33
N CYS A 8 12.37 23.96 0.65
CA CYS A 8 13.75 24.42 0.61
C CYS A 8 14.56 23.88 -0.60
N GLY A 9 13.93 23.25 -1.60
CA GLY A 9 14.56 22.94 -2.89
C GLY A 9 15.71 21.92 -2.86
N HIS A 10 15.90 21.19 -1.76
CA HIS A 10 16.89 20.12 -1.66
C HIS A 10 16.23 18.75 -1.80
N ALA A 11 16.82 17.89 -2.65
CA ALA A 11 16.40 16.51 -2.82
C ALA A 11 16.79 15.69 -1.58
N LEU A 12 15.89 15.59 -0.60
CA LEU A 12 16.06 14.65 0.51
C LEU A 12 15.75 13.24 0.01
N ARG A 13 16.81 12.47 -0.22
CA ARG A 13 16.76 11.03 -0.51
C ARG A 13 16.10 10.35 0.69
N CYS A 14 14.85 9.90 0.57
CA CYS A 14 14.20 9.11 1.61
C CYS A 14 14.91 7.75 1.70
N PRO A 15 15.62 7.44 2.80
CA PRO A 15 16.34 6.19 2.91
C PRO A 15 15.45 5.20 3.66
N ARG A 16 14.72 4.33 2.94
CA ARG A 16 14.47 2.92 3.32
C ARG A 16 13.49 2.18 2.39
N HIS A 17 13.90 0.97 2.02
CA HIS A 17 13.20 -0.14 1.36
C HIS A 17 12.69 0.08 -0.08
N ASP A 18 13.50 -0.34 -1.06
CA ASP A 18 13.23 -0.22 -2.50
C ASP A 18 13.23 -1.58 -3.22
N ASN A 19 12.67 -2.62 -2.60
CA ASN A 19 12.59 -3.96 -3.22
C ASN A 19 11.19 -4.31 -3.78
N ASP A 20 10.10 -3.80 -3.20
CA ASP A 20 8.73 -4.15 -3.65
C ASP A 20 8.27 -3.33 -4.86
N LYS A 21 8.80 -2.10 -4.99
CA LYS A 21 8.52 -1.19 -6.11
C LYS A 21 9.14 -1.66 -7.42
N ALA A 22 10.09 -2.58 -7.39
CA ALA A 22 10.79 -3.03 -8.60
C ALA A 22 10.08 -4.19 -9.30
N HIS A 23 9.28 -5.00 -8.59
CA HIS A 23 8.81 -6.30 -9.11
C HIS A 23 7.30 -6.49 -9.14
N ILE A 24 6.53 -5.90 -8.22
CA ILE A 24 5.07 -6.14 -8.14
C ILE A 24 4.26 -4.87 -8.43
N PHE A 25 4.65 -3.73 -7.84
CA PHE A 25 3.98 -2.44 -8.06
C PHE A 25 4.95 -1.34 -8.53
N PRO A 26 5.35 -1.35 -9.80
CA PRO A 26 6.22 -0.31 -10.36
C PRO A 26 5.58 1.06 -10.27
N GLY A 27 6.26 1.98 -9.57
CA GLY A 27 5.78 3.34 -9.33
C GLY A 27 4.75 3.47 -8.18
N GLY A 28 4.50 2.40 -7.43
CA GLY A 28 3.63 2.41 -6.26
C GLY A 28 4.10 3.38 -5.18
N CYS A 29 3.14 4.06 -4.54
CA CYS A 29 3.37 4.98 -3.43
C CYS A 29 2.24 4.82 -2.40
N LEU A 30 2.61 4.77 -1.12
CA LEU A 30 1.66 4.83 -0.01
C LEU A 30 1.63 6.27 0.52
N PRO A 31 0.61 7.07 0.17
CA PRO A 31 0.52 8.44 0.63
C PRO A 31 0.12 8.49 2.11
N SER A 32 0.62 9.49 2.83
CA SER A 32 0.11 9.79 4.17
C SER A 32 -1.27 10.48 4.11
N ILE A 33 -2.08 10.30 5.15
CA ILE A 33 -3.35 11.02 5.35
C ILE A 33 -3.14 12.53 5.20
N GLU A 34 -2.03 13.05 5.72
CA GLU A 34 -1.69 14.47 5.60
C GLU A 34 -1.45 14.90 4.14
N ALA A 35 -0.71 14.10 3.36
CA ALA A 35 -0.47 14.39 1.95
C ALA A 35 -1.77 14.37 1.12
N ILE A 36 -2.68 13.43 1.43
CA ILE A 36 -4.02 13.37 0.84
C ILE A 36 -4.80 14.65 1.17
N ASN A 37 -4.91 14.99 2.47
CA ASN A 37 -5.65 16.15 2.94
C ASN A 37 -5.13 17.47 2.37
N ARG A 38 -3.81 17.66 2.31
CA ARG A 38 -3.21 18.86 1.68
C ARG A 38 -3.56 18.95 0.18
N SER A 39 -3.56 17.82 -0.51
CA SER A 39 -3.84 17.78 -1.96
C SER A 39 -5.31 18.11 -2.24
N ILE A 40 -6.24 17.58 -1.44
CA ILE A 40 -7.68 17.84 -1.58
C ILE A 40 -8.02 19.31 -1.29
N LYS A 41 -7.49 19.87 -0.19
CA LYS A 41 -7.70 21.28 0.19
C LYS A 41 -7.19 22.28 -0.85
N ARG A 42 -6.17 21.90 -1.63
CA ARG A 42 -5.59 22.78 -2.66
C ARG A 42 -6.53 22.99 -3.86
N VAL A 43 -7.40 22.02 -4.16
CA VAL A 43 -8.15 22.01 -5.43
C VAL A 43 -9.67 21.85 -5.25
N THR A 44 -10.16 21.67 -4.03
CA THR A 44 -11.59 21.52 -3.72
C THR A 44 -11.98 22.25 -2.43
N ASP A 45 -13.27 22.44 -2.22
CA ASP A 45 -13.87 22.92 -0.97
C ASP A 45 -14.28 21.77 -0.01
N LEU A 46 -13.83 20.54 -0.29
CA LEU A 46 -14.11 19.39 0.55
C LEU A 46 -13.34 19.49 1.88
N SER A 47 -14.05 19.21 2.96
CA SER A 47 -13.51 19.13 4.31
C SER A 47 -13.39 17.67 4.73
N PHE A 48 -12.28 17.34 5.36
CA PHE A 48 -12.11 16.03 6.01
C PHE A 48 -13.10 15.93 7.16
N ASP A 49 -13.84 14.83 7.21
CA ASP A 49 -14.85 14.57 8.23
C ASP A 49 -14.34 13.52 9.23
N GLU A 50 -14.11 12.30 8.74
CA GLU A 50 -13.58 11.20 9.54
C GLU A 50 -12.85 10.19 8.66
N ASP A 51 -12.10 9.30 9.31
CA ASP A 51 -11.47 8.15 8.71
C ASP A 51 -11.72 6.87 9.51
N PHE A 52 -11.71 5.74 8.80
CA PHE A 52 -11.86 4.41 9.35
C PHE A 52 -10.68 3.56 8.89
N GLY A 53 -9.74 3.30 9.81
CA GLY A 53 -8.59 2.42 9.61
C GLY A 53 -8.94 0.96 9.91
N PHE A 54 -8.58 0.06 9.00
CA PHE A 54 -8.86 -1.38 9.10
C PHE A 54 -7.68 -2.24 8.61
N GLY A 55 -6.45 -1.78 8.83
CA GLY A 55 -5.23 -2.49 8.44
C GLY A 55 -5.13 -3.92 9.00
N ALA A 56 -5.65 -4.18 10.20
CA ALA A 56 -5.66 -5.53 10.78
C ALA A 56 -6.51 -6.51 9.95
N ASP A 57 -7.66 -6.07 9.42
CA ASP A 57 -8.48 -6.88 8.51
C ASP A 57 -7.75 -7.14 7.18
N TYR A 58 -6.91 -6.18 6.77
CA TYR A 58 -6.09 -6.33 5.58
C TYR A 58 -4.91 -7.31 5.80
N ALA A 59 -4.31 -7.32 6.99
CA ALA A 59 -3.32 -8.34 7.37
C ALA A 59 -3.92 -9.75 7.28
N GLU A 60 -5.13 -9.94 7.82
CA GLU A 60 -5.85 -11.21 7.73
C GLU A 60 -6.17 -11.58 6.27
N THR A 61 -6.50 -10.60 5.43
CA THR A 61 -6.71 -10.82 3.99
C THR A 61 -5.44 -11.35 3.32
N LEU A 62 -4.29 -10.74 3.60
CA LEU A 62 -2.99 -11.15 3.05
C LEU A 62 -2.61 -12.55 3.51
N ARG A 63 -2.86 -12.88 4.78
CA ARG A 63 -2.65 -14.22 5.34
C ARG A 63 -3.45 -15.28 4.58
N ARG A 64 -4.73 -15.02 4.32
CA ARG A 64 -5.60 -15.94 3.56
C ARG A 64 -5.13 -16.11 2.12
N TRP A 65 -4.72 -15.02 1.46
CA TRP A 65 -4.17 -15.09 0.11
C TRP A 65 -2.89 -15.91 0.07
N ARG A 66 -2.02 -15.74 1.05
CA ARG A 66 -0.78 -16.53 1.18
C ARG A 66 -1.08 -18.01 1.40
N MET A 67 -2.04 -18.35 2.26
CA MET A 67 -2.48 -19.73 2.45
C MET A 67 -3.00 -20.35 1.15
N ASN A 68 -3.83 -19.61 0.40
CA ASN A 68 -4.38 -20.07 -0.87
C ASN A 68 -3.29 -20.25 -1.94
N LEU A 69 -2.28 -19.39 -1.98
CA LEU A 69 -1.14 -19.50 -2.89
C LEU A 69 -0.45 -20.87 -2.76
N HIS A 70 -0.20 -21.32 -1.53
CA HIS A 70 0.42 -22.62 -1.25
C HIS A 70 -0.56 -23.79 -1.47
N ALA A 71 -1.84 -23.61 -1.13
CA ALA A 71 -2.85 -24.64 -1.36
C ALA A 71 -3.03 -24.97 -2.85
N ASP A 72 -2.88 -23.97 -3.73
CA ASP A 72 -3.06 -24.09 -5.17
C ASP A 72 -1.73 -24.25 -5.95
N GLU A 73 -0.60 -24.50 -5.28
CA GLU A 73 0.73 -24.58 -5.88
C GLU A 73 0.79 -25.54 -7.09
N ALA A 74 0.18 -26.72 -7.00
CA ALA A 74 0.13 -27.68 -8.11
C ALA A 74 -0.64 -27.13 -9.33
N THR A 75 -1.73 -26.41 -9.07
CA THR A 75 -2.53 -25.74 -10.11
C THR A 75 -1.71 -24.63 -10.76
N LEU A 76 -1.01 -23.80 -9.98
CA LEU A 76 -0.14 -22.74 -10.49
C LEU A 76 1.01 -23.28 -11.34
N ALA A 77 1.62 -24.39 -10.92
CA ALA A 77 2.64 -25.08 -11.70
C ALA A 77 2.10 -25.56 -13.06
N SER A 78 0.86 -26.07 -13.10
CA SER A 78 0.21 -26.48 -14.35
C SER A 78 -0.06 -25.31 -15.32
N LEU A 79 -0.17 -24.09 -14.78
CA LEU A 79 -0.31 -22.85 -15.56
C LEU A 79 1.03 -22.27 -16.03
N GLY A 80 2.15 -22.95 -15.74
CA GLY A 80 3.49 -22.50 -16.10
C GLY A 80 4.08 -21.45 -15.15
N LEU A 81 3.47 -21.25 -13.98
CA LEU A 81 4.02 -20.39 -12.93
C LEU A 81 5.06 -21.20 -12.15
N ASP A 82 6.30 -20.75 -12.22
CA ASP A 82 7.43 -21.47 -11.66
C ASP A 82 7.60 -21.24 -10.16
N GLN A 83 8.55 -21.98 -9.58
CA GLN A 83 8.86 -21.85 -8.16
C GLN A 83 9.48 -20.51 -7.78
N GLN A 84 10.07 -19.79 -8.73
CA GLN A 84 10.58 -18.45 -8.47
C GLN A 84 9.42 -17.46 -8.27
N PHE A 85 8.37 -17.58 -9.07
CA PHE A 85 7.14 -16.81 -8.93
C PHE A 85 6.49 -17.04 -7.57
N ILE A 86 6.32 -18.31 -7.15
CA ILE A 86 5.69 -18.62 -5.87
C ILE A 86 6.49 -18.06 -4.69
N ARG A 87 7.82 -18.20 -4.70
CA ARG A 87 8.67 -17.63 -3.64
C ARG A 87 8.59 -16.10 -3.58
N LEU A 88 8.51 -15.43 -4.74
CA LEU A 88 8.38 -13.97 -4.79
C LEU A 88 7.04 -13.52 -4.16
N TRP A 89 5.94 -14.19 -4.52
CA TRP A 89 4.62 -13.86 -3.98
C TRP A 89 4.47 -14.22 -2.51
N ASP A 90 5.03 -15.35 -2.07
CA ASP A 90 5.04 -15.72 -0.65
C ASP A 90 5.77 -14.66 0.19
N PHE A 91 6.97 -14.24 -0.28
CA PHE A 91 7.73 -13.18 0.37
C PHE A 91 6.93 -11.88 0.44
N TYR A 92 6.36 -11.45 -0.68
CA TYR A 92 5.59 -10.20 -0.75
C TYR A 92 4.38 -10.20 0.19
N LEU A 93 3.57 -11.26 0.15
CA LEU A 93 2.37 -11.36 0.97
C LEU A 93 2.72 -11.38 2.45
N CYS A 94 3.74 -12.16 2.85
CA CYS A 94 4.21 -12.22 4.23
C CYS A 94 4.80 -10.88 4.71
N TYR A 95 5.56 -10.19 3.86
CA TYR A 95 6.15 -8.89 4.20
C TYR A 95 5.07 -7.82 4.40
N CYS A 96 4.08 -7.76 3.51
CA CYS A 96 2.96 -6.84 3.66
C CYS A 96 2.10 -7.19 4.88
N GLU A 97 1.81 -8.47 5.13
CA GLU A 97 1.07 -8.93 6.31
C GLU A 97 1.73 -8.39 7.58
N ALA A 98 3.05 -8.61 7.74
CA ALA A 98 3.81 -8.10 8.87
C ALA A 98 3.77 -6.56 8.95
N GLY A 99 3.82 -5.86 7.82
CA GLY A 99 3.70 -4.40 7.78
C GLY A 99 2.38 -3.88 8.36
N PHE A 100 1.27 -4.58 8.11
CA PHE A 100 -0.04 -4.25 8.67
C PHE A 100 -0.18 -4.69 10.14
N ASP A 101 0.30 -5.89 10.50
CA ASP A 101 0.26 -6.39 11.88
C ASP A 101 1.07 -5.50 12.84
N GLU A 102 2.22 -5.00 12.38
CA GLU A 102 3.09 -4.07 13.13
C GLU A 102 2.64 -2.60 13.03
N LYS A 103 1.51 -2.31 12.36
CA LYS A 103 0.95 -0.96 12.16
C LYS A 103 1.93 0.02 11.51
N MET A 104 2.86 -0.49 10.69
CA MET A 104 3.79 0.31 9.90
C MET A 104 3.09 0.96 8.70
N ILE A 105 2.04 0.30 8.19
CA ILE A 105 1.16 0.76 7.12
C ILE A 105 -0.29 0.47 7.49
N ASP A 106 -1.24 1.17 6.88
CA ASP A 106 -2.67 1.02 7.16
C ASP A 106 -3.52 1.13 5.89
N VAL A 107 -4.71 0.56 5.93
CA VAL A 107 -5.76 0.76 4.94
C VAL A 107 -6.85 1.61 5.59
N VAL A 108 -7.13 2.76 4.97
CA VAL A 108 -8.01 3.75 5.55
C VAL A 108 -9.10 4.13 4.55
N GLN A 109 -10.35 4.07 4.98
CA GLN A 109 -11.49 4.67 4.29
C GLN A 109 -11.70 6.07 4.84
N MET A 110 -11.65 7.08 3.97
CA MET A 110 -11.77 8.49 4.37
C MET A 110 -13.08 9.08 3.86
N ARG A 111 -13.82 9.76 4.76
CA ARG A 111 -15.03 10.49 4.42
C ARG A 111 -14.73 11.98 4.34
N PHE A 112 -15.17 12.58 3.25
CA PHE A 112 -15.08 14.02 3.01
C PHE A 112 -16.48 14.59 2.79
N THR A 113 -16.73 15.77 3.33
CA THR A 113 -18.01 16.48 3.18
C THR A 113 -17.80 17.84 2.55
N ARG A 114 -18.84 18.34 1.88
CA ARG A 114 -18.87 19.71 1.37
C ARG A 114 -19.66 20.56 2.35
N PRO A 115 -19.15 21.71 2.80
CA PRO A 115 -19.93 22.64 3.61
C PRO A 115 -21.16 23.10 2.80
N LEU A 116 -22.32 23.13 3.46
CA LEU A 116 -23.52 23.75 2.90
C LEU A 116 -23.25 25.26 2.77
N ARG A 117 -23.49 25.81 1.58
CA ARG A 117 -23.39 27.26 1.32
C ARG A 117 -24.55 28.01 1.93
#